data_AF-A0A5C3MKD3-F1
#
_entry.id   AF-A0A5C3MKD3-F1
#
_cell.length_a   1.000
_cell.length_b   1.000
_cell.length_c   1.000
_cell.angle_alpha   90.00
_cell.angle_beta   90.00
_cell.angle_gamma   90.00
#
_symmetry.space_group_name_H-M   'P 1'
#
loop_
_entity.id
_entity.type
_entity.pdbx_description
1 polymer ?
#
loop_
_entity_poly.entity_id
_entity_poly.type
_entity_poly.pdbx_seq_one_letter_code
_entity_poly.pdbx_strand_id
1 'polypeptide(L)'
;MNSLQGASYAGLAFTSWEVLITLPEEADYIWIYPLRLTLIKSLYLFCRYFALLVQIANTMFARLLEARYPVPSSTCKLWLMYQAFVTYSLLGAVDIILMIRVYAFYNRNRRIGIILLLLLLCRVVLSGLSAAMTIPDQQFNSACLSNKMPGVVLYCFAIGEITLQTALLVMTFGKQICATSQGWARTPLVSLLCRDGSTVYTITCSVLVGTILYARFGYHHETAHFVFPLVFLFTFPETKFRILLGPWFLSCLALAAV
;
A
#
# COMPACT_ATOMS: atom_id res chain seq x y z
N MET A 1 -17.78 -13.10 13.10
CA MET A 1 -17.18 -14.16 12.25
C MET A 1 -17.73 -14.12 10.82
N ASN A 2 -19.05 -14.19 10.61
CA ASN A 2 -19.67 -14.19 9.26
C ASN A 2 -19.35 -12.93 8.42
N SER A 3 -19.23 -11.76 9.05
CA SER A 3 -18.86 -10.49 8.41
C SER A 3 -17.44 -10.50 7.84
N LEU A 4 -16.48 -11.11 8.55
CA LEU A 4 -15.07 -11.21 8.15
C LEU A 4 -14.89 -12.08 6.89
N GLN A 5 -15.64 -13.18 6.82
CA GLN A 5 -15.65 -14.04 5.65
C GLN A 5 -16.22 -13.33 4.44
N GLY A 6 -17.38 -12.68 4.60
CA GLY A 6 -17.99 -11.89 3.53
C GLY A 6 -17.04 -10.84 2.95
N ALA A 7 -16.35 -10.08 3.82
CA ALA A 7 -15.37 -9.09 3.39
C ALA A 7 -14.14 -9.72 2.70
N SER A 8 -13.65 -10.86 3.18
CA SER A 8 -12.50 -11.55 2.58
C SER A 8 -12.84 -12.14 1.21
N TYR A 9 -14.02 -12.76 1.06
CA TYR A 9 -14.52 -13.27 -0.23
C TYR A 9 -14.81 -12.16 -1.22
N ALA A 10 -15.45 -11.08 -0.78
CA ALA A 10 -15.66 -9.90 -1.61
C ALA A 10 -14.31 -9.31 -2.06
N GLY A 11 -13.36 -9.16 -1.13
CA GLY A 11 -11.99 -8.73 -1.44
C GLY A 11 -11.32 -9.59 -2.50
N LEU A 12 -11.35 -10.91 -2.32
CA LEU A 12 -10.78 -11.86 -3.27
C LEU A 12 -11.47 -11.79 -4.64
N ALA A 13 -12.80 -11.71 -4.66
CA ALA A 13 -13.58 -11.62 -5.88
C ALA A 13 -13.26 -10.34 -6.66
N PHE A 14 -13.20 -9.19 -5.98
CA PHE A 14 -12.84 -7.92 -6.62
C PHE A 14 -11.39 -7.91 -7.13
N THR A 15 -10.42 -8.36 -6.34
CA THR A 15 -9.02 -8.38 -6.78
C THR A 15 -8.79 -9.36 -7.92
N SER A 16 -9.43 -10.54 -7.87
CA SER A 16 -9.34 -11.50 -8.99
C SER A 16 -10.04 -10.98 -10.24
N TRP A 17 -11.21 -10.34 -10.12
CA TRP A 17 -11.89 -9.69 -11.22
C TRP A 17 -11.02 -8.62 -11.89
N GLU A 18 -10.45 -7.70 -11.11
CA GLU A 18 -9.53 -6.67 -11.58
C GLU A 18 -8.33 -7.27 -12.32
N VAL A 19 -7.82 -8.39 -11.84
CA VAL A 19 -6.71 -9.09 -12.49
C VAL A 19 -7.16 -9.64 -13.85
N LEU A 20 -8.29 -10.36 -13.89
CA LEU A 20 -8.82 -10.95 -15.11
C LEU A 20 -9.08 -9.93 -16.21
N ILE A 21 -9.62 -8.76 -15.88
CA ILE A 21 -9.93 -7.72 -16.88
C ILE A 21 -8.68 -7.03 -17.45
N THR A 22 -7.57 -7.02 -16.70
CA THR A 22 -6.32 -6.35 -17.12
C THR A 22 -5.26 -7.33 -17.65
N LEU A 23 -5.45 -8.65 -17.49
CA LEU A 23 -4.60 -9.69 -18.07
C LEU A 23 -4.32 -9.55 -19.59
N PRO A 24 -5.30 -9.22 -20.47
CA PRO A 24 -5.00 -9.11 -21.91
C PRO A 24 -3.99 -7.99 -22.21
N GLU A 25 -4.15 -6.83 -21.56
CA GLU A 25 -3.20 -5.74 -21.68
C GLU A 25 -1.83 -6.15 -21.08
N GLU A 26 -1.81 -6.81 -19.92
CA GLU A 26 -0.56 -7.28 -19.33
C GLU A 26 0.20 -8.25 -20.23
N ALA A 27 -0.51 -9.19 -20.87
CA ALA A 27 0.07 -10.14 -21.82
C ALA A 27 0.81 -9.38 -22.92
N ASP A 28 0.16 -8.39 -23.52
CA ASP A 28 0.70 -7.64 -24.66
C ASP A 28 1.91 -6.78 -24.30
N TYR A 29 1.91 -6.14 -23.12
CA TYR A 29 2.92 -5.15 -22.77
C TYR A 29 4.02 -5.64 -21.83
N ILE A 30 3.75 -6.65 -21.00
CA ILE A 30 4.70 -7.17 -20.02
C ILE A 30 5.30 -8.49 -20.51
N TRP A 31 4.47 -9.41 -21.01
CA TRP A 31 4.89 -10.79 -21.30
C TRP A 31 5.45 -10.98 -22.71
N ILE A 32 4.96 -10.23 -23.71
CA ILE A 32 5.44 -10.36 -25.11
C ILE A 32 6.84 -9.77 -25.34
N TYR A 33 7.29 -8.79 -24.52
CA TYR A 33 8.62 -8.16 -24.67
C TYR A 33 9.56 -8.49 -23.49
N PRO A 34 10.31 -9.62 -23.54
CA PRO A 34 11.04 -10.16 -22.39
C PRO A 34 12.41 -9.51 -22.08
N LEU A 35 12.88 -8.53 -22.85
CA LEU A 35 14.33 -8.26 -22.85
C LEU A 35 14.89 -7.43 -21.68
N ARG A 36 14.07 -6.74 -20.87
CA ARG A 36 14.55 -6.05 -19.65
C ARG A 36 13.50 -5.97 -18.54
N LEU A 37 13.71 -6.72 -17.46
CA LEU A 37 13.00 -6.53 -16.19
C LEU A 37 13.50 -5.22 -15.55
N THR A 38 12.73 -4.14 -15.71
CA THR A 38 12.99 -2.90 -14.98
C THR A 38 12.44 -3.00 -13.56
N LEU A 39 13.04 -2.26 -12.61
CA LEU A 39 12.57 -2.20 -11.22
C LEU A 39 11.07 -1.87 -11.12
N ILE A 40 10.55 -1.06 -12.04
CA ILE A 40 9.13 -0.68 -12.08
C ILE A 40 8.26 -1.87 -12.47
N LYS A 41 8.68 -2.68 -13.45
CA LYS A 41 7.97 -3.91 -13.84
C LYS A 41 7.96 -4.92 -12.70
N SER A 42 9.08 -5.10 -12.00
CA SER A 42 9.13 -6.03 -10.86
C SER A 42 8.29 -5.56 -9.68
N LEU A 43 8.31 -4.27 -9.34
CA LEU A 43 7.45 -3.68 -8.30
C LEU A 43 5.96 -3.82 -8.66
N TYR A 44 5.60 -3.60 -9.91
CA TYR A 44 4.24 -3.78 -10.39
C TYR A 44 3.76 -5.24 -10.23
N LEU A 45 4.54 -6.19 -10.74
CA LEU A 45 4.25 -7.62 -10.60
C LEU A 45 4.20 -8.02 -9.12
N PHE A 46 5.13 -7.52 -8.31
CA PHE A 46 5.13 -7.76 -6.87
C PHE A 46 3.82 -7.29 -6.25
N CYS A 47 3.47 -6.00 -6.35
CA CYS A 47 2.24 -5.48 -5.73
C CYS A 47 1.00 -6.29 -6.11
N ARG A 48 0.88 -6.67 -7.38
CA ARG A 48 -0.32 -7.35 -7.89
C ARG A 48 -0.41 -8.83 -7.50
N TYR A 49 0.61 -9.61 -7.84
CA TYR A 49 0.59 -11.06 -7.59
C TYR A 49 0.81 -11.39 -6.12
N PHE A 50 1.61 -10.59 -5.40
CA PHE A 50 1.76 -10.74 -3.96
C PHE A 50 0.47 -10.42 -3.21
N ALA A 51 -0.24 -9.33 -3.56
CA ALA A 51 -1.52 -9.01 -2.93
C ALA A 51 -2.57 -10.11 -3.16
N LEU A 52 -2.65 -10.66 -4.38
CA LEU A 52 -3.52 -11.81 -4.67
C LEU A 52 -3.18 -13.03 -3.82
N LEU A 53 -1.90 -13.42 -3.78
CA LEU A 53 -1.45 -14.57 -2.99
C LEU A 53 -1.77 -14.40 -1.51
N VAL A 54 -1.58 -13.20 -0.97
CA VAL A 54 -1.91 -12.89 0.41
C VAL A 54 -3.41 -12.94 0.64
N GLN A 55 -4.23 -12.39 -0.24
CA GLN A 55 -5.69 -12.42 -0.06
C GLN A 55 -6.24 -13.85 -0.05
N ILE A 56 -5.68 -14.73 -0.89
CA ILE A 56 -5.97 -16.18 -0.89
C ILE A 56 -5.54 -16.81 0.43
N ALA A 57 -4.29 -16.59 0.83
CA ALA A 57 -3.75 -17.11 2.09
C ALA A 57 -4.60 -16.64 3.28
N ASN A 58 -5.03 -15.37 3.28
CA ASN A 58 -5.81 -14.78 4.35
C ASN A 58 -7.21 -15.38 4.47
N THR A 59 -7.84 -15.68 3.32
CA THR A 59 -9.10 -16.40 3.27
C THR A 59 -8.96 -17.84 3.80
N MET A 60 -7.88 -18.52 3.43
CA MET A 60 -7.59 -19.88 3.91
C MET A 60 -7.31 -19.93 5.42
N PHE A 61 -6.50 -19.00 5.92
CA PHE A 61 -6.22 -18.90 7.35
C PHE A 61 -7.48 -18.57 8.16
N ALA A 62 -8.34 -17.67 7.66
CA ALA A 62 -9.62 -17.37 8.31
C ALA A 62 -10.49 -18.63 8.46
N ARG A 63 -10.58 -19.47 7.42
CA ARG A 63 -11.28 -20.76 7.48
C ARG A 63 -10.68 -21.73 8.49
N LEU A 64 -9.34 -21.82 8.54
CA LEU A 64 -8.63 -22.71 9.46
C LEU A 64 -8.80 -22.29 10.92
N LEU A 65 -8.81 -20.99 11.20
CA LEU A 65 -9.00 -20.44 12.54
C LEU A 65 -10.39 -20.76 13.09
N GLU A 66 -11.43 -20.70 12.26
CA GLU A 66 -12.79 -21.08 12.65
C GLU A 66 -12.91 -22.57 12.97
N ALA A 67 -12.26 -23.43 12.17
CA ALA A 67 -12.30 -24.88 12.38
C ALA A 67 -11.58 -25.33 13.66
N ARG A 68 -10.65 -24.53 14.20
CA ARG A 68 -9.83 -24.85 15.39
C ARG A 68 -10.21 -24.06 16.64
N TYR A 69 -11.43 -23.54 16.74
CA TYR A 69 -11.85 -22.81 17.93
C TYR A 69 -11.89 -23.71 19.18
N PRO A 70 -11.28 -23.34 20.32
CA PRO A 70 -10.55 -22.08 20.62
C PRO A 70 -9.09 -22.09 20.13
N VAL A 71 -8.65 -20.96 19.58
CA VAL A 71 -7.31 -20.83 18.97
C VAL A 71 -6.25 -20.51 20.03
N PRO A 72 -5.08 -21.17 20.02
CA PRO A 72 -3.99 -20.84 20.94
C PRO A 72 -3.38 -19.47 20.64
N SER A 73 -2.98 -18.74 21.68
CA SER A 73 -2.46 -17.37 21.58
C SER A 73 -1.21 -17.25 20.69
N SER A 74 -0.40 -18.31 20.56
CA SER A 74 0.77 -18.36 19.67
C SER A 74 0.38 -18.27 18.19
N THR A 75 -0.70 -18.92 17.79
CA THR A 75 -1.22 -18.87 16.41
C THR A 75 -1.79 -17.48 16.11
N CYS A 76 -2.48 -16.85 17.05
CA CYS A 76 -2.97 -15.48 16.89
C CYS A 76 -1.81 -14.45 16.75
N LYS A 77 -0.72 -14.63 17.52
CA LYS A 77 0.50 -13.81 17.39
C LYS A 77 1.13 -13.96 16.00
N LEU A 78 1.30 -15.18 15.53
CA LEU A 78 1.85 -15.46 14.20
C LEU A 78 0.98 -14.86 13.10
N TRP A 79 -0.34 -14.97 13.25
CA TRP A 79 -1.33 -14.42 12.32
C TRP A 79 -1.23 -12.89 12.20
N LEU A 80 -1.17 -12.19 13.34
CA LEU A 80 -1.01 -10.74 13.35
C LEU A 80 0.34 -10.31 12.76
N MET A 81 1.42 -11.03 13.08
CA MET A 81 2.75 -10.73 12.54
C MET A 81 2.78 -10.89 11.01
N TYR A 82 2.13 -11.94 10.49
CA TYR A 82 1.95 -12.14 9.06
C TYR A 82 1.19 -10.97 8.41
N GLN A 83 0.05 -10.57 8.99
CA GLN A 83 -0.73 -9.44 8.51
C GLN A 83 0.10 -8.14 8.52
N ALA A 84 0.77 -7.81 9.63
CA ALA A 84 1.62 -6.62 9.71
C ALA A 84 2.72 -6.62 8.63
N PHE A 85 3.42 -7.75 8.47
CA PHE A 85 4.50 -7.88 7.48
C PHE A 85 4.02 -7.65 6.05
N VAL A 86 2.88 -8.23 5.67
CA VAL A 86 2.32 -8.06 4.34
C VAL A 86 1.95 -6.61 4.09
N THR A 87 1.24 -5.99 5.03
CA THR A 87 0.81 -4.58 4.90
C THR A 87 2.00 -3.66 4.76
N TYR A 88 3.05 -3.81 5.58
CA TYR A 88 4.27 -3.03 5.43
C TYR A 88 4.96 -3.26 4.10
N SER A 89 4.97 -4.49 3.59
CA SER A 89 5.59 -4.82 2.30
C SER A 89 4.85 -4.15 1.14
N LEU A 90 3.51 -4.16 1.16
CA LEU A 90 2.69 -3.55 0.11
C LEU A 90 2.69 -2.03 0.17
N LEU A 91 2.52 -1.43 1.35
CA LEU A 91 2.67 0.02 1.49
C LEU A 91 4.07 0.47 1.06
N GLY A 92 5.11 -0.22 1.52
CA GLY A 92 6.49 0.08 1.13
C GLY A 92 6.70 0.01 -0.40
N ALA A 93 6.11 -0.98 -1.06
CA ALA A 93 6.18 -1.06 -2.53
C ALA A 93 5.47 0.12 -3.22
N VAL A 94 4.30 0.55 -2.71
CA VAL A 94 3.58 1.74 -3.20
C VAL A 94 4.40 3.01 -2.98
N ASP A 95 5.00 3.18 -1.81
CA ASP A 95 5.86 4.33 -1.50
C ASP A 95 7.07 4.37 -2.42
N ILE A 96 7.73 3.23 -2.66
CA ILE A 96 8.85 3.13 -3.59
C ILE A 96 8.42 3.53 -5.01
N ILE A 97 7.25 3.08 -5.48
CA ILE A 97 6.72 3.48 -6.80
C ILE A 97 6.53 5.00 -6.87
N LEU A 98 5.91 5.60 -5.85
CA LEU A 98 5.72 7.05 -5.77
C LEU A 98 7.06 7.79 -5.71
N MET A 99 8.02 7.32 -4.91
CA MET A 99 9.36 7.90 -4.79
C MET A 99 10.12 7.85 -6.12
N ILE A 100 10.08 6.74 -6.85
CA ILE A 100 10.71 6.61 -8.18
C ILE A 100 10.10 7.64 -9.14
N ARG A 101 8.77 7.78 -9.14
CA ARG A 101 8.05 8.75 -9.98
C ARG A 101 8.46 10.19 -9.65
N VAL A 102 8.48 10.56 -8.36
CA VAL A 102 8.91 11.89 -7.90
C VAL A 102 10.38 12.12 -8.24
N TYR A 103 11.26 11.15 -8.04
CA TYR A 103 12.68 11.27 -8.38
C TYR A 103 12.90 11.50 -9.88
N ALA A 104 12.16 10.80 -10.73
CA ALA A 104 12.16 11.03 -12.17
C ALA A 104 11.63 12.44 -12.52
N PHE A 105 10.57 12.88 -11.86
CA PHE A 105 9.97 14.20 -12.06
C PHE A 105 10.91 15.36 -11.69
N TYR A 106 11.74 15.15 -10.67
CA TYR A 106 12.80 16.09 -10.28
C TYR A 106 14.11 15.93 -11.07
N ASN A 107 14.01 15.44 -12.31
CA ASN A 107 15.13 15.28 -13.24
C ASN A 107 16.30 14.49 -12.64
N ARG A 108 15.99 13.44 -11.86
CA ARG A 108 16.96 12.56 -11.19
C ARG A 108 17.96 13.28 -10.28
N ASN A 109 17.58 14.42 -9.69
CA ASN A 109 18.44 15.14 -8.77
C ASN A 109 18.76 14.30 -7.52
N ARG A 110 20.05 13.92 -7.36
CA ARG A 110 20.52 13.03 -6.27
C ARG A 110 20.15 13.55 -4.88
N ARG A 111 20.12 14.86 -4.67
CA ARG A 111 19.75 15.46 -3.37
C ARG A 111 18.34 15.04 -2.94
N ILE A 112 17.40 15.06 -3.87
CA ILE A 112 16.00 14.71 -3.61
C ILE A 112 15.87 13.20 -3.41
N GLY A 113 16.60 12.41 -4.19
CA GLY A 113 16.69 10.96 -3.97
C GLY A 113 17.19 10.61 -2.56
N ILE A 114 18.20 11.32 -2.05
CA ILE A 114 18.73 11.12 -0.69
C ILE A 114 17.68 11.52 0.36
N ILE A 115 17.02 12.69 0.21
CA ILE A 115 15.97 13.13 1.14
C ILE A 115 14.84 12.10 1.21
N LEU A 116 14.37 11.64 0.04
CA LEU A 116 13.34 10.61 -0.07
C LEU A 116 13.78 9.32 0.63
N LEU A 117 15.00 8.84 0.37
CA LEU A 117 15.52 7.64 0.98
C LEU A 117 15.62 7.76 2.51
N LEU A 118 16.11 8.89 3.02
CA LEU A 118 16.18 9.15 4.46
C LEU A 118 14.79 9.15 5.10
N LEU A 119 13.80 9.73 4.42
CA LEU A 119 12.43 9.75 4.91
C LEU A 119 11.80 8.35 4.96
N LEU A 120 12.07 7.53 3.94
CA LEU A 120 11.66 6.12 3.92
C LEU A 120 12.34 5.32 5.05
N LEU A 121 13.65 5.48 5.23
CA LEU A 121 14.39 4.81 6.31
C LEU A 121 13.87 5.22 7.68
N CYS A 122 13.62 6.52 7.89
CA CYS A 122 13.03 7.03 9.13
C CYS A 122 11.69 6.35 9.42
N ARG A 123 10.79 6.28 8.43
CA ARG A 123 9.51 5.59 8.56
C ARG A 123 9.67 4.10 8.88
N VAL A 124 10.58 3.39 8.21
CA VAL A 124 10.82 1.96 8.46
C VAL A 124 11.33 1.74 9.88
N VAL A 125 12.23 2.58 10.38
CA VAL A 125 12.73 2.52 11.76
C VAL A 125 11.61 2.80 12.76
N LEU A 126 10.82 3.87 12.57
CA LEU A 126 9.66 4.19 13.41
C LEU A 126 8.67 3.03 13.47
N SER A 127 8.32 2.46 12.31
CA SER A 127 7.37 1.35 12.20
C SER A 127 7.94 0.06 12.81
N GLY A 128 9.21 -0.25 12.58
CA GLY A 128 9.88 -1.42 13.12
C GLY A 128 10.00 -1.39 14.65
N LEU A 129 10.40 -0.24 15.21
CA LEU A 129 10.45 -0.04 16.66
C LEU A 129 9.05 -0.16 17.28
N SER A 130 8.03 0.40 16.63
CA SER A 130 6.66 0.29 17.09
C SER A 130 6.18 -1.17 17.13
N ALA A 131 6.49 -1.96 16.10
CA ALA A 131 6.15 -3.37 16.04
C ALA A 131 6.91 -4.20 17.10
N ALA A 132 8.21 -3.97 17.24
CA ALA A 132 9.07 -4.68 18.20
C ALA A 132 8.61 -4.48 19.66
N MET A 133 8.13 -3.28 19.99
CA MET A 133 7.60 -2.99 21.33
C MET A 133 6.19 -3.56 21.56
N THR A 134 5.40 -3.78 20.50
CA THR A 134 3.98 -4.18 20.62
C THR A 134 3.79 -5.69 20.65
N ILE A 135 4.51 -6.43 19.82
CA ILE A 135 4.34 -7.88 19.65
C ILE A 135 4.53 -8.69 20.95
N PRO A 136 5.53 -8.42 21.83
CA PRO A 136 5.76 -9.28 22.99
C PRO A 136 4.64 -9.19 24.03
N ASP A 137 4.15 -7.99 24.33
CA ASP A 137 3.21 -7.71 25.44
C ASP A 137 1.73 -7.88 25.06
N GLN A 138 1.44 -8.23 23.81
CA GLN A 138 0.07 -8.29 23.32
C GLN A 138 -0.66 -9.53 23.86
N GLN A 139 -1.72 -9.28 24.63
CA GLN A 139 -2.65 -10.31 25.13
C GLN A 139 -3.78 -10.51 24.11
N PHE A 140 -3.96 -11.77 23.67
CA PHE A 140 -4.99 -12.16 22.71
C PHE A 140 -6.12 -12.93 23.40
N ASN A 141 -7.36 -12.62 23.04
CA ASN A 141 -8.53 -13.41 23.42
C ASN A 141 -8.64 -14.69 22.55
N SER A 142 -9.48 -15.66 22.93
CA SER A 142 -9.70 -16.93 22.22
C SER A 142 -10.19 -16.80 20.77
N ALA A 143 -10.70 -15.63 20.41
CA ALA A 143 -11.10 -15.25 19.05
C ALA A 143 -10.02 -14.44 18.30
N CYS A 144 -8.75 -14.54 18.72
CA CYS A 144 -7.61 -13.78 18.18
C CYS A 144 -7.79 -12.25 18.20
N LEU A 145 -8.62 -11.74 19.12
CA LEU A 145 -8.84 -10.31 19.32
C LEU A 145 -7.77 -9.74 20.24
N SER A 146 -7.14 -8.66 19.81
CA SER A 146 -6.16 -7.93 20.61
C SER A 146 -6.86 -7.21 21.76
N ASN A 147 -6.55 -7.58 23.00
CA ASN A 147 -7.27 -7.07 24.16
C ASN A 147 -6.81 -5.66 24.55
N LYS A 148 -5.53 -5.34 24.34
CA LYS A 148 -4.94 -4.02 24.55
C LYS A 148 -3.84 -3.76 23.54
N MET A 149 -4.03 -2.77 22.67
CA MET A 149 -2.95 -2.20 21.87
C MET A 149 -2.52 -0.88 22.52
N PRO A 150 -1.23 -0.69 22.86
CA PRO A 150 -0.77 0.56 23.44
C PRO A 150 -0.97 1.70 22.43
N GLY A 151 -1.83 2.67 22.78
CA GLY A 151 -2.18 3.77 21.88
C GLY A 151 -0.96 4.56 21.38
N VAL A 152 0.08 4.69 22.20
CA VAL A 152 1.35 5.37 21.85
C VAL A 152 1.98 4.78 20.58
N VAL A 153 1.99 3.46 20.46
CA VAL A 153 2.55 2.77 19.29
C VAL A 153 1.72 3.07 18.04
N LEU A 154 0.40 2.98 18.16
CA LEU A 154 -0.51 3.28 17.05
C LEU A 154 -0.32 4.72 16.55
N TYR A 155 -0.17 5.68 17.46
CA TYR A 155 0.10 7.07 17.12
C TYR A 155 1.47 7.25 16.45
N CYS A 156 2.54 6.66 16.98
CA CYS A 156 3.87 6.74 16.36
C CYS A 156 3.87 6.17 14.93
N PHE A 157 3.20 5.04 14.72
CA PHE A 157 3.06 4.43 13.40
C PHE A 157 2.29 5.37 12.45
N ALA A 158 1.10 5.82 12.85
CA ALA A 158 0.26 6.67 12.01
C ALA A 158 0.94 8.01 11.66
N ILE A 159 1.66 8.62 12.60
CA ILE A 159 2.42 9.86 12.35
C ILE A 159 3.52 9.61 11.33
N GLY A 160 4.27 8.51 11.45
CA GLY A 160 5.33 8.17 10.50
C GLY A 160 4.82 7.97 9.07
N GLU A 161 3.72 7.23 8.94
CA GLU A 161 3.00 6.99 7.68
C GLU A 161 2.52 8.29 7.04
N ILE A 162 1.75 9.10 7.78
CA ILE A 162 1.18 10.36 7.31
C ILE A 162 2.30 11.33 6.92
N THR A 163 3.39 11.37 7.68
CA THR A 163 4.53 12.26 7.38
C THR A 163 5.17 11.90 6.04
N LEU A 164 5.44 10.61 5.76
CA LEU A 164 6.02 10.20 4.47
C LEU A 164 5.08 10.58 3.32
N GLN A 165 3.81 10.24 3.44
CA GLN A 165 2.85 10.48 2.37
C GLN A 165 2.58 11.97 2.13
N THR A 166 2.49 12.76 3.20
CA THR A 166 2.36 14.23 3.09
C THR A 166 3.57 14.82 2.39
N ALA A 167 4.79 14.39 2.75
CA ALA A 167 6.00 14.88 2.10
C ALA A 167 6.04 14.54 0.61
N LEU A 168 5.68 13.31 0.23
CA LEU A 168 5.57 12.88 -1.17
C LEU A 168 4.53 13.71 -1.92
N LEU A 169 3.36 13.93 -1.33
CA LEU A 169 2.29 14.74 -1.89
C LEU A 169 2.76 16.19 -2.10
N VAL A 170 3.33 16.82 -1.07
CA VAL A 170 3.84 18.19 -1.12
C VAL A 170 4.91 18.36 -2.18
N MET A 171 5.86 17.42 -2.30
CA MET A 171 6.88 17.46 -3.35
C MET A 171 6.25 17.34 -4.75
N THR A 172 5.25 16.47 -4.91
CA THR A 172 4.57 16.27 -6.20
C THR A 172 3.80 17.53 -6.60
N PHE A 173 2.98 18.08 -5.69
CA PHE A 173 2.18 19.29 -5.94
C PHE A 173 3.04 20.55 -6.07
N GLY A 174 4.05 20.73 -5.21
CA GLY A 174 4.93 21.90 -5.26
C GLY A 174 5.61 22.04 -6.61
N LYS A 175 6.12 20.93 -7.16
CA LYS A 175 6.75 20.94 -8.47
C LYS A 175 5.74 21.11 -9.61
N GLN A 176 4.52 20.60 -9.47
CA GLN A 176 3.44 20.86 -10.44
C GLN A 176 3.07 22.35 -10.50
N ILE A 177 2.98 23.03 -9.35
CA ILE A 177 2.70 24.48 -9.30
C ILE A 177 3.83 25.26 -9.98
N CYS A 178 5.09 24.92 -9.71
CA CYS A 178 6.24 25.54 -10.38
C CYS A 178 6.29 25.26 -11.88
N ALA A 179 5.94 24.03 -12.32
CA ALA A 179 5.87 23.69 -13.74
C ALA A 179 4.72 24.45 -14.44
N THR A 180 3.62 24.67 -13.72
CA THR A 180 2.47 25.44 -14.20
C THR A 180 2.81 26.91 -14.37
N SER A 181 3.52 27.51 -13.40
CA SER A 181 3.95 28.91 -13.51
C SER A 181 4.97 29.15 -14.62
N GLN A 182 5.70 28.11 -15.04
CA GLN A 182 6.64 28.14 -16.17
C GLN A 182 6.00 27.78 -17.52
N GLY A 183 4.65 27.64 -17.59
CA GLY A 183 3.93 27.35 -18.84
C GLY A 183 3.90 25.88 -19.26
N TRP A 184 4.47 24.97 -18.47
CA TRP A 184 4.53 23.51 -18.74
C TRP A 184 3.33 22.75 -18.16
N ALA A 185 2.30 23.47 -17.71
CA ALA A 185 1.11 22.97 -16.98
C ALA A 185 0.33 21.84 -17.67
N ARG A 186 0.43 21.71 -19.00
CA ARG A 186 -0.45 20.88 -19.82
C ARG A 186 0.09 19.51 -20.17
N THR A 187 1.15 19.03 -19.52
CA THR A 187 1.58 17.64 -19.76
C THR A 187 0.64 16.67 -19.03
N PRO A 188 -0.08 15.78 -19.75
CA PRO A 188 -1.05 14.85 -19.15
C PRO A 188 -0.41 13.93 -18.09
N LEU A 189 0.89 13.72 -18.18
CA LEU A 189 1.68 12.95 -17.23
C LEU A 189 1.67 13.54 -15.81
N VAL A 190 1.75 14.86 -15.68
CA VAL A 190 1.87 15.54 -14.37
C VAL A 190 0.53 15.53 -13.63
N SER A 191 -0.57 15.82 -14.35
CA SER A 191 -1.91 15.72 -13.77
C SER A 191 -2.27 14.30 -13.34
N LEU A 192 -1.81 13.28 -14.07
CA LEU A 192 -2.02 11.89 -13.70
C LEU A 192 -1.27 11.55 -12.40
N LEU A 193 0.00 11.94 -12.30
CA LEU A 193 0.83 11.74 -11.12
C LEU A 193 0.23 12.38 -9.85
N CYS A 194 -0.26 13.61 -9.95
CA CYS A 194 -0.88 14.30 -8.82
C CYS A 194 -2.21 13.66 -8.41
N ARG A 195 -3.01 13.20 -9.39
CA ARG A 195 -4.25 12.49 -9.10
C ARG A 195 -3.96 11.17 -8.37
N ASP A 196 -3.08 10.33 -8.92
CA ASP A 196 -2.70 9.05 -8.32
C ASP A 196 -2.12 9.26 -6.91
N GLY A 197 -1.19 10.21 -6.74
CA GLY A 197 -0.56 10.52 -5.45
C GLY A 197 -1.56 11.06 -4.42
N SER A 198 -2.49 11.93 -4.85
CA SER A 198 -3.55 12.46 -3.98
C SER A 198 -4.51 11.36 -3.56
N THR A 199 -4.89 10.46 -4.45
CA THR A 199 -5.80 9.35 -4.14
C THR A 199 -5.20 8.43 -3.08
N VAL A 200 -3.92 8.03 -3.24
CA VAL A 200 -3.21 7.19 -2.26
C VAL A 200 -3.13 7.88 -0.89
N TYR A 201 -2.83 9.18 -0.87
CA TYR A 201 -2.78 9.98 0.35
C TYR A 201 -4.15 10.03 1.05
N THR A 202 -5.22 10.35 0.31
CA THR A 202 -6.57 10.47 0.89
C THR A 202 -7.04 9.14 1.47
N ILE A 203 -6.83 8.03 0.74
CA ILE A 203 -7.22 6.69 1.19
C ILE A 203 -6.46 6.34 2.46
N THR A 204 -5.13 6.46 2.46
CA THR A 204 -4.33 6.07 3.62
C THR A 204 -4.63 6.93 4.84
N CYS A 205 -4.76 8.25 4.66
CA CYS A 205 -5.18 9.14 5.76
C CYS A 205 -6.55 8.75 6.31
N SER A 206 -7.53 8.46 5.44
CA SER A 206 -8.88 8.06 5.88
C SER A 206 -8.86 6.78 6.70
N VAL A 207 -8.04 5.80 6.29
CA VAL A 207 -7.89 4.53 6.99
C VAL A 207 -7.21 4.71 8.34
N LEU A 208 -6.11 5.46 8.40
CA LEU A 208 -5.37 5.67 9.64
C LEU A 208 -6.18 6.48 10.65
N VAL A 209 -6.82 7.56 10.20
CA VAL A 209 -7.71 8.37 11.04
C VAL A 209 -8.90 7.55 11.52
N GLY A 210 -9.54 6.78 10.63
CA GLY A 210 -10.60 5.85 11.01
C GLY A 210 -10.15 4.90 12.11
N THR A 211 -8.99 4.26 11.92
CA THR A 211 -8.42 3.32 12.91
C THR A 211 -8.18 3.98 14.26
N ILE A 212 -7.65 5.21 14.29
CA ILE A 212 -7.43 5.97 15.53
C ILE A 212 -8.75 6.34 16.20
N LEU A 213 -9.74 6.83 15.44
CA LEU A 213 -11.05 7.20 15.97
C LEU A 213 -11.73 5.97 16.58
N TYR A 214 -11.76 4.85 15.86
CA TYR A 214 -12.32 3.59 16.36
C TYR A 214 -11.60 3.09 17.62
N ALA A 215 -10.27 3.20 17.68
CA ALA A 215 -9.50 2.84 18.88
C ALA A 215 -9.82 3.76 20.09
N ARG A 216 -10.13 5.05 19.84
CA ARG A 216 -10.48 6.01 20.89
C ARG A 216 -11.91 5.84 21.43
N PHE A 217 -12.86 5.46 20.57
CA PHE A 217 -14.26 5.31 20.95
C PHE A 217 -14.60 3.97 21.64
N GLY A 218 -13.60 3.14 21.96
CA GLY A 218 -13.79 1.94 22.79
C GLY A 218 -14.56 0.79 22.12
N TYR A 219 -14.75 0.84 20.80
CA TYR A 219 -15.31 -0.28 20.03
C TYR A 219 -14.22 -1.35 19.81
N HIS A 220 -13.93 -2.11 20.86
CA HIS A 220 -12.80 -3.05 20.92
C HIS A 220 -12.97 -4.34 20.08
N HIS A 221 -14.16 -4.63 19.55
CA HIS A 221 -14.48 -6.01 19.18
C HIS A 221 -14.26 -6.43 17.72
N GLU A 222 -14.11 -5.54 16.72
CA GLU A 222 -13.99 -5.97 15.30
C GLU A 222 -13.05 -5.13 14.40
N THR A 223 -12.30 -4.19 14.96
CA THR A 223 -11.70 -3.08 14.19
C THR A 223 -10.42 -3.43 13.41
N ALA A 224 -9.53 -4.26 13.94
CA ALA A 224 -8.24 -4.54 13.31
C ALA A 224 -8.35 -5.39 12.02
N HIS A 225 -9.40 -6.20 11.90
CA HIS A 225 -9.56 -7.13 10.78
C HIS A 225 -10.41 -6.59 9.63
N PHE A 226 -11.16 -5.49 9.84
CA PHE A 226 -11.95 -4.83 8.79
C PHE A 226 -11.12 -3.81 7.98
N VAL A 227 -10.12 -3.21 8.63
CA VAL A 227 -9.20 -2.26 7.99
C VAL A 227 -8.34 -2.94 6.93
N PHE A 228 -7.94 -4.18 7.17
CA PHE A 228 -7.01 -4.92 6.30
C PHE A 228 -7.59 -5.19 4.89
N PRO A 229 -8.80 -5.76 4.73
CA PRO A 229 -9.39 -5.92 3.40
C PRO A 229 -9.69 -4.58 2.71
N LEU A 230 -10.05 -3.53 3.46
CA LEU A 230 -10.37 -2.21 2.89
C LEU A 230 -9.13 -1.51 2.33
N VAL A 231 -7.98 -1.57 3.01
CA VAL A 231 -6.72 -1.02 2.47
C VAL A 231 -6.36 -1.68 1.13
N PHE A 232 -6.49 -3.01 1.05
CA PHE A 232 -6.19 -3.76 -0.16
C PHE A 232 -7.23 -3.53 -1.26
N LEU A 233 -8.51 -3.41 -0.89
CA LEU A 233 -9.59 -3.12 -1.83
C LEU A 233 -9.56 -1.71 -2.40
N PHE A 234 -8.95 -0.71 -1.72
CA PHE A 234 -8.95 0.67 -2.20
C PHE A 234 -7.61 1.14 -2.78
N THR A 235 -6.49 0.54 -2.37
CA THR A 235 -5.17 0.94 -2.90
C THR A 235 -4.97 0.48 -4.36
N PHE A 236 -5.71 -0.53 -4.81
CA PHE A 236 -5.52 -1.18 -6.11
C PHE A 236 -6.50 -0.81 -7.24
N PRO A 237 -7.80 -0.50 -7.02
CA PRO A 237 -8.69 -0.08 -8.12
C PRO A 237 -8.30 1.28 -8.70
N GLU A 238 -7.59 2.09 -7.92
CA GLU A 238 -7.12 3.42 -8.32
C GLU A 238 -5.81 3.36 -9.11
N THR A 239 -5.12 2.21 -9.14
CA THR A 239 -4.29 1.86 -10.30
C THR A 239 -5.19 1.48 -11.47
N LYS A 240 -6.02 2.42 -11.93
CA LYS A 240 -6.41 2.51 -13.34
C LYS A 240 -5.16 2.77 -14.15
N PHE A 241 -4.38 1.71 -14.32
CA PHE A 241 -3.32 1.56 -15.30
C PHE A 241 -3.87 1.65 -16.74
N ARG A 242 -5.21 1.78 -16.89
CA ARG A 242 -5.97 2.08 -18.11
C ARG A 242 -5.49 3.31 -18.91
N ILE A 243 -4.55 4.12 -18.39
CA ILE A 243 -3.92 5.25 -19.10
C ILE A 243 -2.39 5.07 -19.25
N LEU A 244 -1.76 4.13 -18.54
CA LEU A 244 -0.31 3.92 -18.52
C LEU A 244 0.24 3.18 -19.75
N LEU A 245 -0.63 2.62 -20.58
CA LEU A 245 -0.30 2.01 -21.87
C LEU A 245 -0.85 2.82 -23.06
N GLY A 246 -1.12 4.10 -22.84
CA GLY A 246 -1.20 5.03 -23.97
C GLY A 246 0.16 5.14 -24.68
N PRO A 247 0.18 5.41 -26.00
CA PRO A 247 1.39 5.44 -26.85
C PRO A 247 2.53 6.36 -26.37
N TRP A 248 2.29 7.20 -25.36
CA TRP A 248 3.24 8.14 -24.77
C TRP A 248 4.27 7.49 -23.83
N PHE A 249 3.98 6.34 -23.21
CA PHE A 249 4.96 5.65 -22.34
C PHE A 249 6.11 5.05 -23.17
N LEU A 250 5.81 4.59 -24.40
CA LEU A 250 6.82 4.18 -25.39
C LEU A 250 7.69 5.35 -25.86
N SER A 251 7.11 6.54 -26.03
CA SER A 251 7.87 7.75 -26.40
C SER A 251 8.83 8.21 -25.29
N CYS A 252 8.43 8.12 -24.02
CA CYS A 252 9.33 8.42 -22.90
C CYS A 252 10.39 7.34 -22.66
N LEU A 253 10.10 6.06 -22.94
CA LEU A 253 11.11 5.00 -22.88
C LEU A 253 12.14 5.12 -24.01
N ALA A 254 11.72 5.57 -25.20
CA ALA A 254 12.61 5.87 -26.32
C ALA A 254 13.54 7.07 -26.02
N LEU A 255 13.05 8.09 -25.30
CA LEU A 255 13.85 9.24 -24.87
C LEU A 255 14.80 8.95 -23.70
N ALA A 256 14.55 7.90 -22.91
CA ALA A 256 15.42 7.48 -21.80
C ALA A 256 16.45 6.42 -22.19
N ALA A 257 16.44 5.97 -23.46
CA ALA A 257 17.35 4.98 -24.04
C ALA A 257 18.40 5.59 -25.00
N VAL A 258 18.50 6.92 -25.04
CA VAL A 258 19.59 7.70 -25.64
C VAL A 258 20.29 8.45 -24.53
#